data_AF-B5W745-F1
#
_entry.id   AF-B5W745-F1
#
_cell.length_a   1.000
_cell.length_b   1.000
_cell.length_c   1.000
_cell.angle_alpha   90.00
_cell.angle_beta   90.00
_cell.angle_gamma   90.00
#
_symmetry.space_group_name_H-M   'P 1'
#
loop_
_entity.id
_entity.type
_entity.pdbx_description
1 polymer ?
#
loop_
_entity_poly.entity_id
_entity_poly.type
_entity_poly.pdbx_seq_one_letter_code
_entity_poly.pdbx_strand_id
1 'polypeptide(L)'
;MTPNQKITITAFIHALARFNKKLPISVYNQLAAISDVANNTKQLEAIAMNDTDLALLYKEECDRLMQGSDRQKGYLPIFESDDYSTELSNTVEVICHSPDPVKASKDALNPSGGGKLKEFFSQLFKSSPSI
;
A
#
# COMPACT_ATOMS: atom_id res chain seq x y z
N MET A 1 7.06 13.03 0.04
CA MET A 1 6.88 11.75 0.75
C MET A 1 8.21 11.02 0.80
N THR A 2 8.65 10.54 1.96
CA THR A 2 9.91 9.80 2.13
C THR A 2 9.82 8.38 1.53
N PRO A 3 10.96 7.72 1.20
CA PRO A 3 10.94 6.34 0.71
C PRO A 3 10.21 5.37 1.64
N ASN A 4 10.42 5.47 2.95
CA ASN A 4 9.77 4.61 3.93
C ASN A 4 8.25 4.81 3.96
N GLN A 5 7.77 6.06 3.86
CA GLN A 5 6.33 6.33 3.77
C GLN A 5 5.71 5.68 2.53
N LYS A 6 6.40 5.72 1.39
CA LYS A 6 5.94 5.06 0.16
C LYS A 6 5.88 3.54 0.31
N ILE A 7 6.89 2.94 0.95
CA ILE A 7 6.90 1.50 1.25
C ILE A 7 5.71 1.15 2.15
N THR A 8 5.51 1.86 3.26
CA THR A 8 4.41 1.61 4.19
C THR A 8 3.05 1.70 3.48
N ILE A 9 2.81 2.76 2.71
CA ILE A 9 1.55 2.95 2.01
C ILE A 9 1.35 1.88 0.93
N THR A 10 2.37 1.60 0.12
CA THR A 10 2.28 0.60 -0.95
C THR A 10 2.04 -0.80 -0.36
N ALA A 11 2.80 -1.19 0.65
CA ALA A 11 2.62 -2.47 1.33
C ALA A 11 1.22 -2.60 1.92
N PHE A 12 0.71 -1.54 2.53
CA PHE A 12 -0.64 -1.51 3.10
C PHE A 12 -1.73 -1.70 2.04
N ILE A 13 -1.67 -0.97 0.92
CA ILE A 13 -2.64 -1.07 -0.18
C ILE A 13 -2.66 -2.52 -0.72
N HIS A 14 -1.49 -3.12 -0.92
CA HIS A 14 -1.40 -4.50 -1.41
C HIS A 14 -1.90 -5.52 -0.38
N ALA A 15 -1.59 -5.32 0.91
CA ALA A 15 -2.07 -6.18 1.97
C ALA A 15 -3.59 -6.18 2.05
N LEU A 16 -4.22 -4.99 1.99
CA LEU A 16 -5.66 -4.85 1.91
C LEU A 16 -6.24 -5.53 0.66
N ALA A 17 -5.62 -5.37 -0.50
CA ALA A 17 -6.08 -6.02 -1.72
C ALA A 17 -6.00 -7.55 -1.66
N ARG A 18 -5.01 -8.11 -0.95
CA ARG A 18 -4.86 -9.56 -0.71
C ARG A 18 -5.74 -10.07 0.43
N PHE A 19 -6.29 -9.17 1.25
CA PHE A 19 -7.15 -9.53 2.38
C PHE A 19 -8.50 -10.06 1.89
N ASN A 20 -8.62 -11.39 1.76
CA ASN A 20 -9.80 -12.06 1.20
C ASN A 20 -10.93 -12.31 2.22
N LYS A 21 -11.02 -11.46 3.25
CA LYS A 21 -12.03 -11.53 4.31
C LYS A 21 -12.59 -10.13 4.56
N LYS A 22 -13.69 -10.06 5.32
CA LYS A 22 -14.21 -8.76 5.78
C LYS A 22 -13.24 -8.18 6.81
N LEU A 23 -12.85 -6.92 6.62
CA LEU A 23 -12.05 -6.18 7.60
C LEU A 23 -12.75 -6.22 8.97
N PRO A 24 -12.01 -6.50 10.06
CA PRO A 24 -12.55 -6.33 11.40
C PRO A 24 -13.05 -4.91 11.61
N ILE A 25 -14.18 -4.76 12.32
CA ILE A 25 -14.81 -3.44 12.57
C ILE A 25 -13.83 -2.50 13.29
N SER A 26 -12.99 -3.02 14.17
CA SER A 26 -11.95 -2.25 14.87
C SER A 26 -10.95 -1.63 13.89
N VAL A 27 -10.42 -2.41 12.95
CA VAL A 27 -9.49 -1.95 11.93
C VAL A 27 -10.17 -0.93 11.02
N TYR A 28 -11.38 -1.23 10.55
CA TYR A 28 -12.18 -0.31 9.72
C TYR A 28 -12.38 1.06 10.39
N ASN A 29 -12.82 1.08 11.65
CA ASN A 29 -13.05 2.32 12.39
C ASN A 29 -11.76 3.11 12.61
N GLN A 30 -10.63 2.41 12.84
CA GLN A 30 -9.34 3.06 13.00
C GLN A 30 -8.85 3.68 11.69
N LEU A 31 -9.01 2.99 10.55
CA LEU A 31 -8.68 3.54 9.22
C LEU A 31 -9.49 4.80 8.93
N ALA A 32 -10.80 4.76 9.18
CA ALA A 32 -11.69 5.89 8.97
C ALA A 32 -11.35 7.12 9.84
N ALA A 33 -10.68 6.90 10.98
CA ALA A 33 -10.30 7.94 11.93
C ALA A 33 -8.93 8.58 11.64
N ILE A 34 -8.11 8.00 10.75
CA ILE A 34 -6.84 8.61 10.36
C ILE A 34 -7.16 9.87 9.55
N SER A 35 -6.55 10.99 9.95
CA SER A 35 -6.49 12.21 9.16
C SER A 35 -5.12 12.31 8.50
N ASP A 36 -5.07 12.75 7.25
CA ASP A 36 -3.81 12.92 6.51
C ASP A 36 -2.93 11.64 6.59
N VAL A 37 -3.49 10.55 6.09
CA VAL A 37 -2.91 9.19 6.06
C VAL A 37 -1.51 9.22 5.50
N ALA A 38 -1.28 10.02 4.44
CA ALA A 38 0.01 10.15 3.78
C ALA A 38 1.13 10.65 4.73
N ASN A 39 0.79 11.49 5.70
CA ASN A 39 1.72 11.99 6.72
C ASN A 39 1.69 11.19 8.03
N ASN A 40 0.67 10.33 8.22
CA ASN A 40 0.49 9.51 9.43
C ASN A 40 0.75 8.01 9.19
N THR A 41 1.73 7.67 8.36
CA THR A 41 2.02 6.27 7.98
C THR A 41 2.38 5.34 9.15
N LYS A 42 2.88 5.86 10.27
CA LYS A 42 3.11 5.07 11.50
C LYS A 42 1.81 4.60 12.13
N GLN A 43 0.75 5.42 12.07
CA GLN A 43 -0.58 5.01 12.53
C GLN A 43 -1.16 3.98 11.58
N LEU A 44 -0.98 4.16 10.27
CA LEU A 44 -1.39 3.19 9.25
C LEU A 44 -0.75 1.81 9.48
N GLU A 45 0.55 1.78 9.75
CA GLU A 45 1.28 0.57 10.11
C GLU A 45 0.74 -0.06 11.39
N ALA A 46 0.53 0.72 12.46
CA ALA A 46 -0.03 0.20 13.71
C ALA A 46 -1.42 -0.42 13.51
N ILE A 47 -2.24 0.15 12.63
CA ILE A 47 -3.58 -0.37 12.31
C ILE A 47 -3.49 -1.67 11.53
N ALA A 48 -2.60 -1.77 10.54
CA ALA A 48 -2.34 -3.03 9.83
C ALA A 48 -1.91 -4.15 10.80
N MET A 49 -1.15 -3.78 11.83
CA MET A 49 -0.62 -4.68 12.84
C MET A 49 -1.66 -5.13 13.90
N ASN A 50 -2.84 -4.51 13.96
CA ASN A 50 -3.89 -4.84 14.94
C ASN A 50 -4.73 -6.07 14.58
N ASP A 51 -4.64 -6.56 13.35
CA ASP A 51 -5.27 -7.81 12.90
C ASP A 51 -4.19 -8.79 12.43
N THR A 52 -4.22 -10.02 12.93
CA THR A 52 -3.18 -11.01 12.68
C THR A 52 -3.01 -11.33 11.19
N ASP A 53 -4.12 -11.49 10.47
CA ASP A 53 -4.12 -11.86 9.06
C ASP A 53 -3.63 -10.68 8.20
N LEU A 54 -4.09 -9.46 8.49
CA LEU A 54 -3.64 -8.25 7.80
C LEU A 54 -2.17 -7.94 8.09
N ALA A 55 -1.72 -8.13 9.35
CA ALA A 55 -0.34 -7.92 9.76
C ALA A 55 0.62 -8.86 9.03
N LEU A 56 0.22 -10.12 8.84
CA LEU A 56 1.01 -11.09 8.07
C LEU A 56 1.18 -10.62 6.63
N LEU A 57 0.08 -10.27 5.96
CA LEU A 57 0.12 -9.77 4.58
C LEU A 57 0.95 -8.50 4.48
N TYR A 58 0.75 -7.53 5.38
CA TYR A 58 1.52 -6.29 5.41
C TYR A 58 3.03 -6.53 5.50
N LYS A 59 3.46 -7.44 6.38
CA LYS A 59 4.88 -7.79 6.52
C LYS A 59 5.44 -8.46 5.27
N GLU A 60 4.72 -9.41 4.68
CA GLU A 60 5.12 -10.05 3.42
C GLU A 60 5.31 -9.01 2.30
N GLU A 61 4.40 -8.04 2.23
CA GLU A 61 4.45 -6.95 1.26
C GLU A 61 5.63 -6.01 1.51
N CYS A 62 5.90 -5.63 2.77
CA CYS A 62 7.09 -4.88 3.15
C CYS A 62 8.38 -5.62 2.75
N ASP A 63 8.48 -6.91 3.09
CA ASP A 63 9.64 -7.73 2.76
C ASP A 63 9.82 -7.85 1.25
N ARG A 64 8.75 -8.05 0.48
CA ARG A 64 8.82 -8.09 -0.99
C ARG A 64 9.33 -6.78 -1.57
N LEU A 65 8.83 -5.64 -1.09
CA LEU A 65 9.26 -4.31 -1.54
C LEU A 65 10.71 -4.00 -1.17
N MET A 66 11.18 -4.53 -0.02
CA MET A 66 12.58 -4.42 0.40
C MET A 66 13.51 -5.39 -0.34
N GLN A 67 13.07 -6.61 -0.68
CA GLN A 67 13.87 -7.62 -1.38
C GLN A 67 13.96 -7.41 -2.90
N GLY A 68 12.94 -6.77 -3.50
CA GLY A 68 12.96 -6.30 -4.89
C GLY A 68 13.86 -5.08 -5.11
N SER A 69 14.39 -4.49 -4.03
CA SER A 69 15.51 -3.55 -4.11
C SER A 69 16.78 -4.35 -4.34
N ASP A 70 17.56 -4.01 -5.36
CA ASP A 70 18.84 -4.67 -5.63
C ASP A 70 19.63 -4.87 -4.33
N ARG A 71 20.05 -6.12 -4.13
CA ARG A 71 20.86 -6.61 -3.01
C ARG A 71 21.80 -5.51 -2.52
N GLN A 72 21.51 -4.97 -1.33
CA GLN A 72 22.31 -4.09 -0.45
C GLN A 72 21.82 -2.66 -0.17
N LYS A 73 20.74 -2.11 -0.77
CA LYS A 73 20.38 -0.71 -0.47
C LYS A 73 18.91 -0.33 -0.20
N GLY A 74 17.95 -1.25 -0.13
CA GLY A 74 16.63 -0.94 0.46
C GLY A 74 15.80 0.14 -0.26
N TYR A 75 16.03 0.35 -1.56
CA TYR A 75 15.23 1.27 -2.37
C TYR A 75 14.25 0.50 -3.23
N LEU A 76 12.95 0.81 -3.15
CA LEU A 76 12.00 0.54 -4.23
C LEU A 76 12.68 0.75 -5.60
N PRO A 77 12.28 0.05 -6.69
CA PRO A 77 12.83 0.32 -8.02
C PRO A 77 12.92 1.84 -8.20
N ILE A 78 14.06 2.36 -8.68
CA ILE A 78 14.36 3.80 -8.67
C ILE A 78 13.35 4.51 -9.60
N PHE A 79 12.16 4.77 -9.09
CA PHE A 79 11.20 5.68 -9.66
C PHE A 79 11.64 7.07 -9.24
N GLU A 80 11.71 7.99 -10.19
CA GLU A 80 11.81 9.40 -9.87
C GLU A 80 10.65 9.75 -8.93
N SER A 81 11.03 10.06 -7.69
CA SER A 81 10.20 9.98 -6.49
C SER A 81 8.94 10.85 -6.55
N ASP A 82 9.05 12.00 -7.21
CA ASP A 82 8.10 13.08 -7.02
C ASP A 82 6.86 12.89 -7.90
N ASP A 83 6.99 12.05 -8.92
CA ASP A 83 6.03 11.89 -9.99
C ASP A 83 4.75 11.13 -9.60
N TYR A 84 4.81 10.22 -8.62
CA TYR A 84 3.65 9.45 -8.17
C TYR A 84 3.29 9.69 -6.69
N SER A 85 4.05 10.53 -5.98
CA SER A 85 3.82 10.75 -4.54
C SER A 85 2.43 11.33 -4.26
N THR A 86 1.99 12.29 -5.06
CA THR A 86 0.65 12.89 -4.92
C THR A 86 -0.46 11.89 -5.24
N GLU A 87 -0.30 11.12 -6.32
CA GLU A 87 -1.26 10.06 -6.69
C GLU A 87 -1.36 8.99 -5.60
N LEU A 88 -0.23 8.58 -5.02
CA LEU A 88 -0.18 7.60 -3.93
C LEU A 88 -0.84 8.14 -2.65
N SER A 89 -0.58 9.39 -2.28
CA SER A 89 -1.27 10.05 -1.16
C SER A 89 -2.78 10.04 -1.35
N ASN A 90 -3.27 10.54 -2.50
CA ASN A 90 -4.70 10.61 -2.77
C ASN A 90 -5.35 9.22 -2.78
N THR A 91 -4.63 8.23 -3.32
CA THR A 91 -5.13 6.85 -3.39
C THR A 91 -5.29 6.24 -2.01
N VAL A 92 -4.30 6.41 -1.10
CA VAL A 92 -4.40 5.83 0.24
C VAL A 92 -5.48 6.51 1.09
N GLU A 93 -5.70 7.82 0.92
CA GLU A 93 -6.82 8.53 1.54
C GLU A 93 -8.16 7.92 1.10
N VAL A 94 -8.38 7.81 -0.22
CA VAL A 94 -9.61 7.24 -0.78
C VAL A 94 -9.85 5.82 -0.29
N ILE A 95 -8.80 5.00 -0.18
CA ILE A 95 -8.91 3.63 0.33
C ILE A 95 -9.30 3.62 1.81
N CYS A 96 -8.63 4.40 2.65
CA CYS A 96 -8.86 4.38 4.11
C CYS A 96 -10.25 4.90 4.49
N HIS A 97 -10.79 5.84 3.72
CA HIS A 97 -12.12 6.42 3.94
C HIS A 97 -13.22 5.79 3.09
N SER A 98 -12.91 4.73 2.33
CA SER A 98 -13.88 3.96 1.56
C SER A 98 -14.81 3.17 2.48
N PRO A 99 -16.10 3.02 2.13
CA PRO A 99 -16.99 2.07 2.82
C PRO A 99 -16.54 0.60 2.65
N ASP A 100 -15.70 0.31 1.66
CA ASP A 100 -15.05 -0.99 1.46
C ASP A 100 -13.57 -0.78 1.08
N PRO A 101 -12.66 -0.70 2.07
CA PRO A 101 -11.23 -0.46 1.84
C PRO A 101 -10.53 -1.61 1.08
N VAL A 102 -10.99 -2.85 1.27
CA VAL A 102 -10.46 -4.03 0.56
C VAL A 102 -10.76 -3.91 -0.93
N LYS A 103 -12.02 -3.64 -1.29
CA LYS A 103 -12.40 -3.45 -2.69
C LYS A 103 -11.72 -2.23 -3.29
N ALA A 104 -11.71 -1.09 -2.59
CA ALA A 104 -11.04 0.11 -3.07
C ALA A 104 -9.55 -0.13 -3.35
N SER A 105 -8.89 -0.94 -2.53
CA SER A 105 -7.49 -1.34 -2.75
C SER A 105 -7.33 -2.22 -3.98
N LYS A 106 -8.22 -3.20 -4.20
CA LYS A 106 -8.22 -4.04 -5.42
C LYS A 106 -8.42 -3.22 -6.70
N ASP A 107 -9.32 -2.23 -6.65
CA ASP A 107 -9.62 -1.33 -7.76
C ASP A 107 -8.42 -0.40 -8.03
N ALA A 108 -7.76 0.11 -6.99
CA ALA A 108 -6.58 0.96 -7.10
C ALA A 108 -5.35 0.26 -7.70
N LEU A 109 -5.23 -1.06 -7.50
CA LEU A 109 -4.17 -1.87 -8.11
C LEU A 109 -4.50 -2.31 -9.55
N ASN A 110 -5.77 -2.23 -9.96
CA ASN A 110 -6.21 -2.54 -11.32
C ASN A 110 -6.93 -1.34 -11.98
N PRO A 111 -6.30 -0.14 -12.03
CA PRO A 111 -6.99 1.04 -12.50
C PRO A 111 -7.28 0.93 -14.01
N SER A 112 -8.51 1.26 -14.40
CA SER A 112 -8.94 1.32 -15.80
C SER A 112 -8.35 2.50 -16.58
N GLY A 113 -7.96 3.59 -15.89
CA GLY A 113 -7.31 4.78 -16.45
C GLY A 113 -5.79 4.63 -16.67
N GLY A 114 -5.12 5.66 -17.20
CA GLY A 114 -3.65 5.78 -17.23
C GLY A 114 -3.13 6.53 -15.99
N GLY A 115 -1.80 6.58 -15.78
CA GLY A 115 -1.19 7.36 -14.69
C GLY A 115 0.14 6.77 -14.19
N LYS A 116 0.95 7.59 -13.51
CA LYS A 116 2.28 7.17 -13.05
C LYS A 116 2.20 6.17 -11.91
N LEU A 117 1.17 6.25 -11.05
CA LEU A 117 0.92 5.25 -10.01
C LEU A 117 0.51 3.89 -10.59
N LYS A 118 -0.26 3.88 -11.69
CA LYS A 118 -0.59 2.63 -12.40
C LYS A 118 0.66 1.98 -12.99
N GLU A 119 1.52 2.77 -13.63
CA GLU A 119 2.79 2.28 -14.18
C GLU A 119 3.69 1.74 -13.08
N PHE A 120 3.75 2.45 -11.95
CA PHE A 120 4.44 2.00 -10.73
C PHE A 120 3.95 0.63 -10.25
N PHE A 121 2.63 0.47 -10.01
CA PHE A 121 2.08 -0.82 -9.59
C PHE A 121 2.33 -1.90 -10.64
N SER A 122 2.14 -1.62 -11.93
CA SER A 122 2.38 -2.59 -13.01
C SER A 122 3.83 -3.08 -13.06
N GLN A 123 4.80 -2.19 -12.87
CA GLN A 123 6.21 -2.55 -12.86
C GLN A 123 6.59 -3.37 -11.63
N LEU A 124 6.07 -3.04 -10.43
CA LEU A 124 6.27 -3.86 -9.22
C LEU A 124 5.88 -5.33 -9.43
N PHE A 125 4.84 -5.59 -10.24
CA PHE A 125 4.38 -6.95 -10.55
C PHE A 125 5.09 -7.61 -11.72
N LYS A 126 5.61 -6.86 -12.71
CA LYS A 126 6.43 -7.42 -13.79
C LYS A 126 7.80 -7.92 -13.31
N SER A 127 8.29 -7.38 -12.20
CA SER A 127 9.56 -7.77 -11.58
C SER A 127 9.46 -8.96 -10.63
N SER A 128 8.25 -9.44 -10.32
CA SER A 128 8.07 -10.68 -9.56
C SER A 128 7.96 -11.85 -10.55
N PRO A 129 8.87 -12.84 -10.53
CA PRO A 129 8.71 -14.01 -11.37
C PRO A 129 7.38 -14.68 -11.02
N SER A 130 6.58 -14.97 -12.05
CA SER A 130 5.38 -15.79 -11.92
C SER A 130 5.74 -17.05 -11.13
N ILE A 131 5.11 -17.24 -9.98
CA ILE A 131 5.13 -18.53 -9.27
C ILE A 131 4.21 -19.48 -10.02
#